data_AF-A0A2J4G9M6-F1
#
_entry.id   AF-A0A2J4G9M6-F1
#
_cell.length_a   1.000
_cell.length_b   1.000
_cell.length_c   1.000
_cell.angle_alpha   90.00
_cell.angle_beta   90.00
_cell.angle_gamma   90.00
#
_symmetry.space_group_name_H-M   'P 1'
#
loop_
_entity.id
_entity.type
_entity.pdbx_description
1 polymer ?
#
loop_
_entity_poly.entity_id
_entity_poly.type
_entity_poly.pdbx_seq_one_letter_code
_entity_poly.pdbx_strand_id
1 'polypeptide(L)'
;MAKKVVKHDGRVEDFSASKIYESCLAAGAPEEVAHEIAREAEERIKDGATTAEIRRFVLQRLKEMAPHAYEAWTFYDRVAKGRITFEDGKAVVVEKGHLYLGREVKDVGPPGLSSSEEVKGILKELEEDLNFGVSKATINARLYALYMAVLKSSKMPKEEKEKSVELINEFRQKLGWKPYEPKKPL
;
A
#
# COMPACT_ATOMS: atom_id res chain seq x y z
N MET A 1 -25.45 -12.47 16.25
CA MET A 1 -24.28 -11.91 16.96
C MET A 1 -23.34 -11.31 15.93
N ALA A 2 -22.67 -10.21 16.24
CA ALA A 2 -21.66 -9.64 15.34
C ALA A 2 -20.51 -10.63 15.16
N LYS A 3 -20.07 -10.85 13.91
CA LYS A 3 -18.92 -11.72 13.61
C LYS A 3 -17.67 -11.13 14.25
N LYS A 4 -16.82 -11.95 14.83
CA LYS A 4 -15.54 -11.61 15.44
C LYS A 4 -14.39 -11.86 14.47
N VAL A 5 -13.36 -11.02 14.54
CA VAL A 5 -12.15 -11.10 13.73
C VAL A 5 -10.92 -11.13 14.63
N VAL A 6 -9.96 -12.00 14.30
CA VAL A 6 -8.70 -12.15 15.04
C VAL A 6 -7.59 -11.31 14.37
N LYS A 7 -7.04 -10.36 15.11
CA LYS A 7 -5.89 -9.53 14.69
C LYS A 7 -4.60 -10.34 14.68
N HIS A 8 -3.57 -9.80 14.03
CA HIS A 8 -2.24 -10.43 13.99
C HIS A 8 -1.62 -10.64 15.39
N ASP A 9 -1.92 -9.77 16.35
CA ASP A 9 -1.47 -9.87 17.74
C ASP A 9 -2.37 -10.75 18.64
N GLY A 10 -3.35 -11.44 18.04
CA GLY A 10 -4.29 -12.31 18.76
C GLY A 10 -5.49 -11.59 19.38
N ARG A 11 -5.56 -10.26 19.35
CA ARG A 11 -6.75 -9.53 19.82
C ARG A 11 -7.97 -9.85 18.96
N VAL A 12 -9.15 -9.78 19.58
CA VAL A 12 -10.44 -10.03 18.92
C VAL A 12 -11.23 -8.72 18.84
N GLU A 13 -11.75 -8.39 17.65
CA GLU A 13 -12.63 -7.25 17.43
C GLU A 13 -13.89 -7.64 16.65
N ASP A 14 -14.91 -6.79 16.65
CA ASP A 14 -16.07 -6.97 15.78
C ASP A 14 -15.68 -6.73 14.31
N PHE A 15 -16.17 -7.61 13.44
CA PHE A 15 -16.10 -7.45 12.00
C PHE A 15 -16.82 -6.15 11.59
N SER A 16 -16.21 -5.41 10.67
CA SER A 16 -16.73 -4.13 10.19
C SER A 16 -16.52 -4.04 8.68
N ALA A 17 -17.60 -4.20 7.92
CA ALA A 17 -17.58 -4.05 6.46
C ALA A 17 -17.08 -2.65 6.03
N SER A 18 -17.41 -1.62 6.81
CA SER A 18 -16.93 -0.25 6.60
C SER A 18 -15.41 -0.13 6.57
N LYS A 19 -14.67 -0.89 7.41
CA LYS A 19 -13.19 -0.87 7.40
C LYS A 19 -12.63 -1.41 6.09
N ILE A 20 -13.31 -2.38 5.46
CA ILE A 20 -12.93 -2.93 4.16
C ILE A 20 -13.22 -1.91 3.07
N TYR A 21 -14.43 -1.36 3.06
CA TYR A 21 -14.85 -0.30 2.14
C TYR A 21 -13.86 0.87 2.12
N GLU A 22 -13.59 1.46 3.29
CA GLU A 22 -12.66 2.59 3.45
C GLU A 22 -11.24 2.24 3.01
N SER A 23 -10.78 1.01 3.26
CA SER A 23 -9.44 0.58 2.84
C SER A 23 -9.34 0.39 1.33
N CYS A 24 -10.39 -0.14 0.68
CA CYS A 24 -10.46 -0.26 -0.78
C CYS A 24 -10.47 1.13 -1.43
N LEU A 25 -11.26 2.07 -0.91
CA LEU A 25 -11.25 3.46 -1.38
C LEU A 25 -9.88 4.12 -1.20
N ALA A 26 -9.24 3.91 -0.05
CA ALA A 26 -7.90 4.46 0.22
C ALA A 26 -6.83 3.89 -0.73
N ALA A 27 -7.04 2.70 -1.27
CA ALA A 27 -6.21 2.11 -2.31
C ALA A 27 -6.56 2.58 -3.73
N GLY A 28 -7.59 3.41 -3.90
CA GLY A 28 -8.02 3.96 -5.20
C GLY A 28 -9.02 3.09 -5.95
N ALA A 29 -9.72 2.17 -5.27
CA ALA A 29 -10.83 1.44 -5.88
C ALA A 29 -12.03 2.38 -6.13
N PRO A 30 -12.79 2.21 -7.23
CA PRO A 30 -14.08 2.88 -7.41
C PRO A 30 -15.05 2.57 -6.26
N GLU A 31 -15.97 3.50 -5.93
CA GLU A 31 -16.92 3.33 -4.83
C GLU A 31 -17.78 2.06 -4.98
N GLU A 32 -18.27 1.79 -6.18
CA GLU A 32 -19.07 0.58 -6.48
C GLU A 32 -18.28 -0.71 -6.23
N VAL A 33 -17.00 -0.74 -6.64
CA VAL A 33 -16.12 -1.90 -6.42
C VAL A 33 -15.82 -2.05 -4.93
N ALA A 34 -15.54 -0.95 -4.21
CA ALA A 34 -15.29 -0.99 -2.78
C ALA A 34 -16.52 -1.48 -2.00
N HIS A 35 -17.72 -1.03 -2.38
CA HIS A 35 -18.98 -1.47 -1.80
C HIS A 35 -19.21 -2.97 -2.04
N GLU A 36 -19.03 -3.43 -3.28
CA GLU A 36 -19.24 -4.84 -3.63
C GLU A 36 -18.27 -5.75 -2.88
N ILE A 37 -16.99 -5.39 -2.81
CA ILE A 37 -15.99 -6.17 -2.07
C ILE A 37 -16.32 -6.21 -0.57
N ALA A 38 -16.78 -5.09 0.02
CA ALA A 38 -17.16 -5.04 1.42
C ALA A 38 -18.41 -5.90 1.71
N ARG A 39 -19.40 -5.88 0.81
CA ARG A 39 -20.62 -6.70 0.89
C ARG A 39 -20.28 -8.19 0.79
N GLU A 40 -19.50 -8.59 -0.20
CA GLU A 40 -19.09 -9.99 -0.34
C GLU A 40 -18.24 -10.46 0.85
N ALA A 41 -17.38 -9.59 1.38
CA ALA A 41 -16.62 -9.87 2.59
C ALA A 41 -17.56 -10.11 3.77
N GLU A 42 -18.56 -9.26 3.97
CA GLU A 42 -19.57 -9.42 5.02
C GLU A 42 -20.36 -10.73 4.89
N GLU A 43 -20.69 -11.16 3.67
CA GLU A 43 -21.41 -12.42 3.43
C GLU A 43 -20.51 -13.65 3.66
N ARG A 44 -19.29 -13.63 3.11
CA ARG A 44 -18.41 -14.81 3.00
C ARG A 44 -17.48 -15.02 4.19
N ILE A 45 -17.10 -13.95 4.90
CA ILE A 45 -16.20 -14.06 6.05
C ILE A 45 -16.94 -14.72 7.22
N LYS A 46 -16.28 -15.69 7.84
CA LYS A 46 -16.82 -16.43 8.97
C LYS A 46 -16.43 -15.77 10.30
N ASP A 47 -17.22 -16.07 11.33
CA ASP A 47 -16.85 -15.74 12.70
C ASP A 47 -15.50 -16.39 13.07
N GLY A 48 -14.61 -15.62 13.71
CA GLY A 48 -13.25 -16.04 14.05
C GLY A 48 -12.22 -15.90 12.92
N ALA A 49 -12.59 -15.36 11.75
CA ALA A 49 -11.63 -15.15 10.66
C ALA A 49 -10.49 -14.22 11.08
N THR A 50 -9.29 -14.49 10.59
CA THR A 50 -8.11 -13.66 10.85
C THR A 50 -8.07 -12.46 9.91
N THR A 51 -7.49 -11.34 10.36
CA THR A 51 -7.22 -10.18 9.49
C THR A 51 -6.38 -10.52 8.26
N ALA A 52 -5.57 -11.59 8.29
CA ALA A 52 -4.81 -12.07 7.15
C ALA A 52 -5.70 -12.75 6.10
N GLU A 53 -6.67 -13.57 6.51
CA GLU A 53 -7.66 -14.19 5.62
C GLU A 53 -8.55 -13.15 4.96
N ILE A 54 -9.03 -12.17 5.75
CA ILE A 54 -9.83 -11.04 5.23
C ILE A 54 -9.03 -10.26 4.19
N ARG A 55 -7.76 -9.95 4.49
CA ARG A 55 -6.87 -9.26 3.55
C ARG A 55 -6.68 -10.06 2.26
N ARG A 56 -6.45 -11.38 2.35
CA ARG A 56 -6.29 -12.24 1.17
C ARG A 56 -7.53 -12.19 0.29
N PHE A 57 -8.71 -12.30 0.90
CA PHE A 57 -9.99 -12.20 0.19
C PHE A 57 -10.11 -10.86 -0.54
N VAL A 58 -9.91 -9.74 0.17
CA VAL A 58 -10.03 -8.39 -0.41
C VAL A 58 -9.04 -8.18 -1.55
N LEU A 59 -7.78 -8.58 -1.37
CA LEU A 59 -6.76 -8.45 -2.43
C LEU A 59 -7.08 -9.28 -3.67
N GLN A 60 -7.62 -10.49 -3.50
CA GLN A 60 -8.04 -11.30 -4.65
C GLN A 60 -9.15 -10.61 -5.43
N ARG A 61 -10.17 -10.08 -4.75
CA ARG A 61 -11.27 -9.36 -5.41
C ARG A 61 -10.80 -8.05 -6.05
N LEU A 62 -9.90 -7.31 -5.41
CA LEU A 62 -9.27 -6.14 -6.03
C LEU A 62 -8.47 -6.52 -7.27
N LYS A 63 -7.70 -7.62 -7.27
CA LYS A 63 -6.94 -8.08 -8.44
C LYS A 63 -7.86 -8.35 -9.64
N GLU A 64 -9.07 -8.83 -9.38
CA GLU A 64 -10.07 -9.14 -10.40
C GLU A 64 -10.86 -7.90 -10.86
N MET A 65 -11.26 -7.02 -9.93
CA MET A 65 -12.23 -5.95 -10.19
C MET A 65 -11.61 -4.55 -10.33
N ALA A 66 -10.47 -4.31 -9.70
CA ALA A 66 -9.75 -3.05 -9.73
C ALA A 66 -8.23 -3.29 -9.61
N PRO A 67 -7.57 -3.85 -10.65
CA PRO A 67 -6.17 -4.25 -10.60
C PRO A 67 -5.22 -3.13 -10.15
N HIS A 68 -5.51 -1.88 -10.52
CA HIS A 68 -4.73 -0.71 -10.09
C HIS A 68 -4.79 -0.49 -8.57
N ALA A 69 -5.93 -0.75 -7.94
CA ALA A 69 -6.09 -0.64 -6.49
C ALA A 69 -5.44 -1.81 -5.76
N TYR A 70 -5.40 -3.00 -6.37
CA TYR A 70 -4.60 -4.11 -5.88
C TYR A 70 -3.10 -3.77 -5.87
N GLU A 71 -2.58 -3.23 -6.98
CA GLU A 71 -1.17 -2.79 -7.07
C GLU A 71 -0.86 -1.70 -6.03
N ALA A 72 -1.74 -0.70 -5.88
CA ALA A 72 -1.57 0.35 -4.88
C ALA A 72 -1.57 -0.20 -3.44
N TRP A 73 -2.50 -1.09 -3.11
CA TRP A 73 -2.57 -1.69 -1.77
C TRP A 73 -1.32 -2.51 -1.45
N THR A 74 -0.92 -3.40 -2.35
CA THR A 74 0.23 -4.29 -2.14
C THR A 74 1.52 -3.50 -2.00
N PHE A 75 1.70 -2.48 -2.83
CA PHE A 75 2.83 -1.55 -2.71
C PHE A 75 2.82 -0.78 -1.38
N TYR A 76 1.67 -0.27 -0.94
CA TYR A 76 1.54 0.40 0.36
C TYR A 76 1.89 -0.53 1.52
N ASP A 77 1.41 -1.77 1.50
CA ASP A 77 1.75 -2.77 2.53
C ASP A 77 3.25 -3.06 2.56
N ARG A 78 3.92 -3.09 1.40
CA ARG A 78 5.38 -3.24 1.29
C ARG A 78 6.11 -2.06 1.92
N VAL A 79 5.86 -0.85 1.43
CA VAL A 79 6.59 0.36 1.82
C VAL A 79 6.27 0.79 3.26
N ALA A 80 4.99 0.82 3.64
CA ALA A 80 4.57 1.38 4.93
C ALA A 80 4.63 0.37 6.08
N LYS A 81 4.47 -0.94 5.80
CA LYS A 81 4.36 -1.96 6.85
C LYS A 81 5.50 -2.97 6.85
N GLY A 82 6.46 -2.84 5.94
CA GLY A 82 7.54 -3.81 5.77
C GLY A 82 7.02 -5.21 5.41
N ARG A 83 5.80 -5.31 4.87
CA ARG A 83 5.21 -6.60 4.49
C ARG A 83 5.71 -6.98 3.10
N ILE A 84 6.51 -8.03 3.00
CA ILE A 84 6.85 -8.63 1.71
C ILE A 84 5.54 -9.20 1.10
N THR A 85 5.07 -8.62 0.00
CA THR A 85 3.88 -9.11 -0.73
C THR A 85 4.29 -10.16 -1.77
N PHE A 86 3.69 -11.36 -1.68
CA PHE A 86 3.94 -12.50 -2.57
C PHE A 86 2.72 -12.78 -3.46
N GLU A 87 2.97 -13.08 -4.74
CA GLU A 87 2.06 -13.84 -5.61
C GLU A 87 1.80 -15.25 -5.03
N ASP A 88 0.58 -15.76 -5.21
CA ASP A 88 0.21 -17.17 -5.05
C ASP A 88 0.41 -17.83 -3.66
N GLY A 89 0.27 -17.06 -2.58
CA GLY A 89 -0.22 -17.62 -1.32
C GLY A 89 0.76 -18.48 -0.50
N LYS A 90 2.08 -18.29 -0.65
CA LYS A 90 3.07 -18.77 0.33
C LYS A 90 3.83 -17.61 0.96
N ALA A 91 3.90 -17.60 2.29
CA ALA A 91 4.77 -16.71 3.04
C ALA A 91 6.20 -17.28 2.99
N VAL A 92 7.12 -16.57 2.35
CA VAL A 92 8.56 -16.78 2.62
C VAL A 92 8.95 -15.72 3.64
N VAL A 93 9.16 -16.16 4.89
CA VAL A 93 9.96 -15.39 5.84
C VAL A 93 11.38 -15.48 5.32
N VAL A 94 11.90 -14.37 4.82
CA VAL A 94 13.34 -14.26 4.61
C VAL A 94 13.95 -13.97 5.98
N GLU A 95 14.42 -15.00 6.66
CA GLU A 95 15.54 -14.82 7.57
C GLU A 95 16.64 -14.11 6.79
N LYS A 96 16.95 -12.86 7.18
CA LYS A 96 18.09 -12.07 6.67
C LYS A 96 18.33 -12.14 5.15
N GLY A 97 17.82 -11.15 4.43
CA GLY A 97 18.39 -10.73 3.15
C GLY A 97 17.61 -11.16 1.90
N HIS A 98 17.14 -10.13 1.18
CA HIS A 98 16.88 -10.09 -0.26
C HIS A 98 15.77 -10.99 -0.81
N LEU A 99 14.65 -10.35 -1.21
CA LEU A 99 13.72 -10.91 -2.19
C LEU A 99 13.45 -9.89 -3.30
N TYR A 100 14.02 -10.23 -4.45
CA TYR A 100 13.82 -9.78 -5.82
C TYR A 100 13.26 -8.37 -6.13
N LEU A 101 14.06 -7.42 -6.64
CA LEU A 101 15.53 -7.42 -6.85
C LEU A 101 16.09 -6.01 -6.97
N GLY A 102 17.24 -5.76 -6.34
CA GLY A 102 18.13 -4.66 -6.72
C GLY A 102 18.24 -3.58 -5.65
N ARG A 103 19.40 -3.57 -4.98
CA ARG A 103 19.95 -2.44 -4.22
C ARG A 103 19.56 -1.11 -4.87
N GLU A 104 19.17 -0.09 -4.11
CA GLU A 104 20.17 0.87 -3.61
C GLU A 104 19.79 1.63 -2.34
N VAL A 105 18.59 1.44 -1.81
CA VAL A 105 18.15 2.22 -0.65
C VAL A 105 18.54 1.48 0.62
N LYS A 106 19.64 1.89 1.26
CA LYS A 106 19.86 1.54 2.66
C LYS A 106 18.80 2.28 3.47
N ASP A 107 18.07 1.57 4.34
CA ASP A 107 17.27 2.23 5.38
C ASP A 107 18.19 3.22 6.13
N VAL A 108 17.85 4.51 6.08
CA VAL A 108 18.57 5.54 6.84
C VAL A 108 17.76 5.79 8.10
N GLY A 109 18.05 5.00 9.15
CA GLY A 109 17.39 5.14 10.45
C GLY A 109 16.50 3.94 10.84
N PRO A 110 15.39 4.15 11.56
CA PRO A 110 14.53 3.06 12.03
C PRO A 110 13.76 2.41 10.87
N PRO A 111 13.42 1.11 10.94
CA PRO A 111 12.81 0.38 9.83
C PRO A 111 11.47 0.97 9.37
N GLY A 112 11.32 1.10 8.04
CA GLY A 112 10.16 1.67 7.34
C GLY A 112 10.35 3.13 6.90
N LEU A 113 9.43 3.65 6.09
CA LEU A 113 9.54 4.99 5.48
C LEU A 113 9.63 6.12 6.53
N SER A 114 10.85 6.60 6.79
CA SER A 114 11.20 7.54 7.86
C SER A 114 11.99 8.76 7.37
N SER A 115 12.59 8.70 6.17
CA SER A 115 13.34 9.80 5.56
C SER A 115 13.01 10.03 4.08
N SER A 116 13.29 11.24 3.59
CA SER A 116 13.16 11.61 2.17
C SER A 116 14.18 10.90 1.27
N GLU A 117 15.34 10.48 1.81
CA GLU A 117 16.32 9.69 1.06
C GLU A 117 15.76 8.31 0.70
N GLU A 118 14.97 7.70 1.60
CA GLU A 118 14.27 6.44 1.29
C GLU A 118 13.24 6.63 0.17
N VAL A 119 12.52 7.75 0.17
CA VAL A 119 11.56 8.11 -0.88
C VAL A 119 12.26 8.30 -2.22
N LYS A 120 13.39 9.03 -2.24
CA LYS A 120 14.21 9.24 -3.44
C LYS A 120 14.68 7.92 -4.03
N GLY A 121 15.10 6.99 -3.18
CA GLY A 121 15.48 5.65 -3.56
C GLY A 121 14.34 4.87 -4.22
N ILE A 122 13.14 4.90 -3.64
CA ILE A 122 11.94 4.27 -4.23
C ILE A 122 11.57 4.93 -5.57
N LEU A 123 11.69 6.25 -5.71
CA LEU A 123 11.43 6.95 -6.97
C LEU A 123 12.40 6.54 -8.08
N LYS A 124 13.67 6.30 -7.74
CA LYS A 124 14.65 5.76 -8.69
C LYS A 124 14.25 4.37 -9.19
N GLU A 125 13.78 3.49 -8.30
CA GLU A 125 13.25 2.17 -8.69
C GLU A 125 12.04 2.30 -9.63
N LEU A 126 11.12 3.25 -9.36
CA LEU A 126 9.98 3.50 -10.25
C LEU A 126 10.39 4.05 -11.62
N GLU A 127 11.47 4.81 -11.70
CA GLU A 127 12.05 5.27 -12.97
C GLU A 127 12.63 4.09 -13.77
N GLU A 128 13.35 3.19 -13.10
CA GLU A 128 13.88 1.97 -13.69
C GLU A 128 12.76 1.05 -14.18
N ASP A 129 11.72 0.82 -13.38
CA ASP A 129 10.51 0.06 -13.76
C ASP A 129 9.88 0.61 -15.05
N LEU A 130 9.75 1.93 -15.15
CA LEU A 130 9.21 2.58 -16.34
C LEU A 130 10.11 2.31 -17.57
N ASN A 131 11.43 2.35 -17.41
CA ASN A 131 12.40 2.04 -18.47
C ASN A 131 12.36 0.57 -18.90
N PHE A 132 12.04 -0.35 -17.98
CA PHE A 132 11.84 -1.78 -18.26
C PHE A 132 10.46 -2.12 -18.82
N GLY A 133 9.62 -1.11 -19.10
CA GLY A 133 8.33 -1.29 -19.78
C GLY A 133 7.15 -1.52 -18.85
N VAL A 134 7.29 -1.29 -17.53
CA VAL A 134 6.13 -1.25 -16.63
C VAL A 134 5.19 -0.11 -17.07
N SER A 135 3.90 -0.40 -17.11
CA SER A 135 2.92 0.55 -17.64
C SER A 135 2.84 1.83 -16.79
N LYS A 136 2.67 2.98 -17.44
CA LYS A 136 2.46 4.28 -16.78
C LYS A 136 1.31 4.25 -15.75
N ALA A 137 0.28 3.45 -16.00
CA ALA A 137 -0.83 3.27 -15.06
C ALA A 137 -0.37 2.58 -13.76
N THR A 138 0.47 1.55 -13.86
CA THR A 138 1.05 0.85 -12.71
C THR A 138 1.99 1.76 -11.93
N ILE A 139 2.85 2.51 -12.62
CA ILE A 139 3.73 3.51 -11.98
C ILE A 139 2.92 4.56 -11.23
N ASN A 140 1.84 5.09 -11.84
CA ASN A 140 0.98 6.07 -11.16
C ASN A 140 0.31 5.49 -9.91
N ALA A 141 -0.10 4.21 -9.94
CA ALA A 141 -0.68 3.53 -8.77
C ALA A 141 0.35 3.35 -7.64
N ARG A 142 1.57 2.89 -7.95
CA ARG A 142 2.68 2.75 -6.99
C ARG A 142 3.08 4.09 -6.38
N LEU A 143 3.16 5.13 -7.21
CA LEU A 143 3.49 6.49 -6.78
C LEU A 143 2.42 7.09 -5.86
N TYR A 144 1.13 6.82 -6.13
CA TYR A 144 0.06 7.21 -5.22
C TYR A 144 0.17 6.50 -3.86
N ALA A 145 0.48 5.20 -3.88
CA ALA A 145 0.68 4.44 -2.65
C ALA A 145 1.89 4.94 -1.84
N LEU A 146 3.00 5.31 -2.50
CA LEU A 146 4.15 5.96 -1.87
C LEU A 146 3.75 7.27 -1.21
N TYR A 147 3.03 8.14 -1.93
CA TYR A 147 2.52 9.40 -1.41
C TYR A 147 1.67 9.21 -0.16
N MET A 148 0.73 8.25 -0.20
CA MET A 148 -0.10 7.92 0.95
C MET A 148 0.71 7.35 2.14
N ALA A 149 1.80 6.60 1.86
CA ALA A 149 2.72 6.11 2.89
C ALA A 149 3.47 7.26 3.58
N VAL A 150 3.97 8.23 2.82
CA VAL A 150 4.62 9.44 3.34
C VAL A 150 3.67 10.21 4.27
N LEU A 151 2.45 10.52 3.80
CA LEU A 151 1.48 11.28 4.59
C LEU A 151 1.13 10.60 5.92
N LYS A 152 0.92 9.28 5.88
CA LYS A 152 0.48 8.48 7.03
C LYS A 152 1.61 8.02 7.95
N SER A 153 2.87 8.17 7.55
CA SER A 153 4.00 7.74 8.39
C SER A 153 4.03 8.56 9.69
N SER A 154 3.96 7.89 10.84
CA SER A 154 4.19 8.51 12.15
C SER A 154 5.69 8.61 12.49
N LYS A 155 6.54 7.92 11.73
CA LYS A 155 8.00 7.84 11.95
C LYS A 155 8.77 8.93 11.20
N MET A 156 8.13 9.58 10.22
CA MET A 156 8.73 10.61 9.39
C MET A 156 8.45 12.00 9.98
N PRO A 157 9.49 12.79 10.33
CA PRO A 157 9.33 14.18 10.74
C PRO A 157 8.66 15.03 9.67
N LYS A 158 8.03 16.14 10.08
CA LYS A 158 7.31 17.05 9.16
C LYS A 158 8.18 17.53 8.00
N GLU A 159 9.40 17.98 8.28
CA GLU A 159 10.34 18.47 7.28
C GLU A 159 10.69 17.38 6.23
N GLU A 160 10.86 16.13 6.69
CA GLU A 160 11.11 15.00 5.79
C GLU A 160 9.87 14.62 4.98
N LYS A 161 8.65 14.78 5.53
CA LYS A 161 7.41 14.62 4.75
C LYS A 161 7.28 15.67 3.66
N GLU A 162 7.57 16.93 3.96
CA GLU A 162 7.53 18.04 3.00
C GLU A 162 8.49 17.77 1.84
N LYS A 163 9.75 17.45 2.13
CA LYS A 163 10.76 17.05 1.12
C LYS A 163 10.31 15.83 0.31
N SER A 164 9.74 14.83 0.96
CA SER A 164 9.25 13.62 0.30
C SER A 164 8.11 13.90 -0.68
N VAL A 165 7.17 14.78 -0.30
CA VAL A 165 6.06 15.20 -1.17
C VAL A 165 6.58 16.01 -2.36
N GLU A 166 7.57 16.87 -2.15
CA GLU A 166 8.24 17.62 -3.21
C GLU A 166 8.89 16.66 -4.24
N LEU A 167 9.71 15.70 -3.77
CA LEU A 167 10.33 14.68 -4.63
C LEU A 167 9.31 13.89 -5.45
N ILE A 168 8.21 13.46 -4.82
CA ILE A 168 7.12 12.75 -5.51
C ILE A 168 6.50 13.63 -6.58
N ASN A 169 6.26 14.90 -6.28
CA ASN A 169 5.65 15.85 -7.22
C ASN A 169 6.56 16.19 -8.39
N GLU A 170 7.87 16.33 -8.18
CA GLU A 170 8.84 16.46 -9.25
C GLU A 170 8.80 15.25 -10.20
N PHE A 171 8.76 14.04 -9.65
CA PHE A 171 8.64 12.81 -10.44
C PHE A 171 7.35 12.78 -11.26
N ARG A 172 6.22 13.20 -10.67
CA ARG A 172 4.93 13.32 -11.38
C ARG A 172 5.01 14.30 -12.54
N GLN A 173 5.59 15.47 -12.31
CA GLN A 173 5.73 16.51 -13.33
C GLN A 173 6.61 16.05 -14.49
N LYS A 174 7.72 15.35 -14.22
CA LYS A 174 8.57 14.71 -15.26
C LYS A 174 7.77 13.79 -16.18
N LEU A 175 6.74 13.10 -15.65
CA LEU A 175 5.87 12.20 -16.40
C LEU A 175 4.63 12.89 -17.01
N GLY A 176 4.50 14.22 -16.87
CA GLY A 176 3.38 15.01 -17.37
C GLY A 176 2.11 14.91 -16.51
N TRP A 177 2.23 14.45 -15.26
CA TRP A 177 1.11 14.36 -14.34
C TRP A 177 1.00 15.59 -13.43
N LYS A 178 -0.23 15.93 -13.03
CA LYS A 178 -0.49 16.98 -12.04
C LYS A 178 0.11 16.60 -10.68
N PRO A 179 0.74 17.53 -9.96
CA PRO A 179 1.24 17.28 -8.60
C PRO A 179 0.09 16.92 -7.65
N TYR A 180 0.44 16.19 -6.59
CA TYR A 180 -0.46 15.95 -5.47
C TYR A 180 -0.46 17.16 -4.53
N GLU A 181 -1.65 17.51 -4.05
CA GLU A 181 -1.87 18.56 -3.06
C GLU A 181 -2.40 17.93 -1.77
N PRO A 182 -1.67 18.03 -0.64
CA PRO A 182 -2.16 17.51 0.62
C PRO A 182 -3.40 18.29 1.07
N LYS A 183 -4.49 17.57 1.36
CA LYS A 183 -5.77 18.17 1.80
C LYS A 183 -5.71 18.81 3.19
N LYS A 184 -4.65 18.55 3.97
CA LYS A 184 -4.41 19.08 5.31
C LYS A 184 -2.93 19.47 5.44
N PRO A 185 -2.57 20.45 6.30
CA PRO A 185 -1.18 20.74 6.61
C PRO A 185 -0.45 19.48 7.11
N LEU A 186 0.81 19.33 6.69
CA LEU A 186 1.71 18.24 7.07
C LEU A 186 2.21 18.37 8.51
#